data_AF-A0A4Q1RS18-F1
#
_entry.id   AF-A0A4Q1RS18-F1
#
_cell.length_a   1.000
_cell.length_b   1.000
_cell.length_c   1.000
_cell.angle_alpha   90.00
_cell.angle_beta   90.00
_cell.angle_gamma   90.00
#
_symmetry.space_group_name_H-M   'P 1'
#
loop_
_entity.id
_entity.type
_entity.pdbx_description
1 polymer ?
#
loop_
_entity_poly.entity_id
_entity_poly.type
_entity_poly.pdbx_seq_one_letter_code
_entity_poly.pdbx_strand_id
1 'polypeptide(L)'
;MIADAATGVALALRGEGDPYALSGILRHDDALTPAAVRVLGADALAPYAMEHRGAPVGPEDEAVVRQALAAYPPGADASEVSRWTYRGLVEASHAFLPAGAQPWPAPPEAATGWVVSTPWPKLSHRVSQLAALALPKLAPGLAEQLTARTDDLSRGFVRAVRRRDWLQAAGLGRWLARLPDVAPTLGLDSGLAFVRQMGGADPRVALHVVAAQRFYGRGW
;
A
#
# COMPACT_ATOMS: atom_id res chain seq x y z
N MET A 1 16.24 0.31 8.01
CA MET A 1 14.89 0.07 8.57
C MET A 1 13.77 0.07 7.52
N ILE A 2 13.34 1.22 6.96
CA ILE A 2 12.17 1.22 6.04
C ILE A 2 12.42 0.37 4.79
N ALA A 3 13.63 0.45 4.24
CA ALA A 3 14.06 -0.37 3.12
C ALA A 3 14.04 -1.87 3.45
N ASP A 4 14.53 -2.25 4.63
CA ASP A 4 14.54 -3.63 5.10
C ASP A 4 13.11 -4.14 5.35
N ALA A 5 12.25 -3.30 5.92
CA ALA A 5 10.85 -3.65 6.14
C ALA A 5 10.07 -3.81 4.84
N ALA A 6 10.24 -2.91 3.88
CA ALA A 6 9.68 -3.07 2.54
C ALA A 6 10.19 -4.34 1.84
N THR A 7 11.48 -4.66 2.02
CA THR A 7 12.08 -5.90 1.49
C THR A 7 11.47 -7.14 2.14
N GLY A 8 11.36 -7.17 3.47
CA GLY A 8 10.78 -8.27 4.21
C GLY A 8 9.32 -8.53 3.83
N VAL A 9 8.52 -7.47 3.69
CA VAL A 9 7.15 -7.58 3.16
C VAL A 9 7.14 -8.15 1.74
N ALA A 10 8.00 -7.64 0.85
CA ALA A 10 8.06 -8.12 -0.54
C ALA A 10 8.54 -9.58 -0.66
N LEU A 11 9.43 -10.05 0.22
CA LEU A 11 9.83 -11.46 0.30
C LEU A 11 8.68 -12.33 0.82
N ALA A 12 8.00 -11.89 1.88
CA ALA A 12 6.83 -12.58 2.40
C ALA A 12 5.69 -12.68 1.38
N LEU A 13 5.40 -11.62 0.63
CA LEU A 13 4.41 -11.70 -0.46
C LEU A 13 4.83 -12.70 -1.55
N ARG A 14 6.13 -12.93 -1.74
CA ARG A 14 6.64 -13.89 -2.74
C ARG A 14 6.59 -15.35 -2.35
N GLY A 15 6.34 -15.69 -1.08
CA GLY A 15 6.54 -17.08 -0.64
C GLY A 15 7.91 -17.34 -0.02
N GLU A 16 8.77 -16.33 0.08
CA GLU A 16 10.17 -16.49 0.43
C GLU A 16 10.43 -16.14 1.91
N GLY A 17 11.43 -16.78 2.51
CA GLY A 17 11.87 -16.54 3.89
C GLY A 17 11.05 -17.27 4.97
N ASP A 18 11.30 -16.88 6.22
CA ASP A 18 10.59 -17.39 7.39
C ASP A 18 9.10 -16.97 7.39
N PRO A 19 8.25 -17.61 8.22
CA PRO A 19 6.89 -17.15 8.45
C PRO A 19 6.88 -15.66 8.81
N TYR A 20 6.05 -14.89 8.12
CA TYR A 20 6.02 -13.45 8.30
C TYR A 20 5.45 -13.09 9.68
N ALA A 21 6.23 -12.33 10.43
CA ALA A 21 5.80 -11.60 11.62
C ALA A 21 6.28 -10.15 11.48
N LEU A 22 5.36 -9.19 11.60
CA LEU A 22 5.69 -7.76 11.54
C LEU A 22 6.71 -7.39 12.63
N SER A 23 6.50 -7.89 13.84
CA SER A 23 7.40 -7.77 14.99
C SER A 23 8.80 -8.35 14.75
N GLY A 24 8.91 -9.39 13.91
CA GLY A 24 10.19 -9.98 13.50
C GLY A 24 11.02 -9.08 12.58
N ILE A 25 10.36 -8.15 11.88
CA ILE A 25 11.00 -7.20 10.94
C ILE A 25 11.14 -5.81 11.57
N LEU A 26 10.15 -5.41 12.37
CA LEU A 26 10.06 -4.14 13.07
C LEU A 26 9.79 -4.40 14.55
N ARG A 27 10.84 -4.33 15.36
CA ARG A 27 10.74 -4.62 16.80
C ARG A 27 10.00 -3.49 17.53
N HIS A 28 9.12 -3.83 18.46
CA HIS A 28 8.31 -2.84 19.20
C HIS A 28 9.14 -1.90 20.09
N ASP A 29 10.35 -2.33 20.48
CA ASP A 29 11.26 -1.61 21.37
C ASP A 29 12.15 -0.61 20.63
N ASP A 30 12.17 -0.68 19.29
CA ASP A 30 12.87 0.28 18.45
C ASP A 30 12.04 1.56 18.27
N ALA A 31 12.62 2.70 18.67
CA ALA A 31 11.98 4.02 18.59
C ALA A 31 11.59 4.43 17.16
N LEU A 32 12.23 3.87 16.12
CA LEU A 32 11.94 4.19 14.73
C LEU A 32 10.84 3.31 14.11
N THR A 33 10.46 2.20 14.76
CA THR A 33 9.42 1.27 14.27
C THR A 33 8.09 1.96 13.96
N PRO A 34 7.53 2.82 14.84
CA PRO A 34 6.31 3.57 14.55
C PRO A 34 6.37 4.39 13.25
N ALA A 35 7.53 4.99 12.96
CA ALA A 35 7.73 5.80 11.76
C ALA A 35 7.79 4.93 10.51
N ALA A 36 8.43 3.76 10.58
CA ALA A 36 8.47 2.82 9.46
C ALA A 36 7.09 2.26 9.12
N VAL A 37 6.29 1.88 10.13
CA VAL A 37 4.90 1.45 9.93
C VAL A 37 4.09 2.57 9.30
N ARG A 38 4.25 3.83 9.74
CA ARG A 38 3.57 4.98 9.11
C ARG A 38 3.94 5.15 7.63
N VAL A 39 5.21 4.93 7.25
CA VAL A 39 5.68 5.08 5.86
C VAL A 39 5.19 3.94 4.97
N LEU A 40 5.15 2.70 5.48
CA LEU A 40 4.59 1.56 4.77
C LEU A 40 3.06 1.60 4.71
N GLY A 41 2.43 2.19 5.73
CA GLY A 41 0.98 2.20 5.90
C GLY A 41 0.42 0.78 5.96
N ALA A 42 -0.69 0.56 5.27
CA ALA A 42 -1.34 -0.76 5.20
C ALA A 42 -0.44 -1.87 4.61
N ASP A 43 0.61 -1.53 3.85
CA ASP A 43 1.52 -2.55 3.30
C ASP A 43 2.31 -3.31 4.37
N ALA A 44 2.50 -2.74 5.56
CA ALA A 44 3.06 -3.47 6.70
C ALA A 44 2.24 -4.71 7.06
N LEU A 45 0.95 -4.74 6.69
CA LEU A 45 0.02 -5.83 6.96
C LEU A 45 -0.35 -6.63 5.70
N ALA A 46 0.22 -6.29 4.53
CA ALA A 46 -0.09 -6.96 3.27
C ALA A 46 0.08 -8.48 3.33
N PRO A 47 1.13 -9.06 3.96
CA PRO A 47 1.28 -10.51 3.99
C PRO A 47 0.17 -11.25 4.75
N TYR A 48 -0.45 -10.61 5.75
CA TYR A 48 -1.59 -11.17 6.49
C TYR A 48 -2.89 -11.18 5.66
N ALA A 49 -2.95 -10.39 4.58
CA ALA A 49 -4.07 -10.41 3.65
C ALA A 49 -4.07 -11.64 2.71
N MET A 50 -3.00 -12.44 2.71
CA MET A 50 -2.89 -13.64 1.87
C MET A 50 -3.61 -14.82 2.54
N GLU A 51 -4.73 -15.27 1.96
CA GLU A 51 -5.62 -16.33 2.49
C GLU A 51 -4.91 -17.67 2.83
N HIS A 52 -3.72 -17.92 2.26
CA HIS A 52 -2.99 -19.18 2.39
C HIS A 52 -1.87 -19.17 3.43
N ARG A 53 -1.62 -18.04 4.11
CA ARG A 53 -0.62 -17.98 5.17
C ARG A 53 -1.30 -18.06 6.53
N GLY A 54 -1.50 -19.29 7.01
CA GLY A 54 -1.88 -19.58 8.41
C GLY A 54 -0.77 -19.22 9.42
N ALA A 55 0.02 -18.18 9.16
CA ALA A 55 0.98 -17.68 10.13
C ALA A 55 0.18 -17.05 11.28
N PRO A 56 0.32 -17.57 12.52
CA PRO A 56 -0.40 -17.02 13.64
C PRO A 56 0.04 -15.56 13.84
N VAL A 57 -0.93 -14.65 13.82
CA VAL A 57 -0.69 -13.26 14.21
C VAL A 57 -0.34 -13.25 15.70
N GLY A 58 0.86 -12.78 16.03
CA GLY A 58 1.32 -12.70 17.41
C GLY A 58 0.82 -11.42 18.11
N PRO A 59 0.68 -11.41 19.45
CA PRO A 59 0.34 -10.20 20.20
C PRO A 59 1.37 -9.07 20.02
N GLU A 60 2.62 -9.40 19.68
CA GLU A 60 3.66 -8.41 19.38
C GLU A 60 3.42 -7.67 18.06
N ASP A 61 2.84 -8.32 17.06
CA ASP A 61 2.48 -7.67 15.78
C ASP A 61 1.38 -6.62 16.01
N GLU A 62 0.39 -6.95 16.84
CA GLU A 62 -0.64 -5.99 17.25
C GLU A 62 -0.02 -4.79 17.98
N ALA A 63 0.92 -5.03 18.91
CA ALA A 63 1.57 -3.99 19.68
C ALA A 63 2.33 -2.99 18.78
N VAL A 64 3.05 -3.48 17.77
CA VAL A 64 3.76 -2.64 16.78
C VAL A 64 2.79 -1.70 16.05
N VAL A 65 1.64 -2.21 15.62
CA VAL A 65 0.64 -1.39 14.89
C VAL A 65 -0.03 -0.39 15.82
N ARG A 66 -0.39 -0.80 17.05
CA ARG A 66 -0.98 0.11 18.06
C ARG A 66 -0.02 1.25 18.39
N GLN A 67 1.26 0.95 18.56
CA GLN A 67 2.29 1.96 18.82
C GLN A 67 2.38 2.96 17.66
N ALA A 68 2.34 2.50 16.40
CA ALA A 68 2.36 3.37 15.24
C ALA A 68 1.12 4.28 15.13
N LEU A 69 -0.07 3.73 15.37
CA LEU A 69 -1.32 4.49 15.37
C LEU A 69 -1.36 5.54 16.49
N ALA A 70 -0.90 5.19 17.69
CA ALA A 70 -0.83 6.10 18.83
C ALA A 70 0.21 7.21 18.65
N ALA A 71 1.35 6.89 18.03
CA ALA A 71 2.44 7.86 17.83
C ALA A 71 2.12 8.90 16.74
N TYR A 72 1.32 8.54 15.73
CA TYR A 72 1.11 9.41 14.56
C TYR A 72 -0.37 9.57 14.13
N PRO A 73 -1.27 9.98 15.03
CA PRO A 73 -2.62 10.35 14.64
C PRO A 73 -2.60 11.57 13.69
N PRO A 74 -3.47 11.62 12.66
CA PRO A 74 -3.56 12.78 11.79
C PRO A 74 -4.12 13.98 12.56
N GLY A 75 -3.41 15.12 12.54
CA GLY A 75 -3.91 16.39 13.07
C GLY A 75 -4.95 17.06 12.17
N ALA A 76 -5.53 18.17 12.63
CA ALA A 76 -6.53 18.94 11.88
C ALA A 76 -6.01 19.41 10.50
N ASP A 77 -4.73 19.75 10.40
CA ASP A 77 -4.10 20.21 9.16
C ASP A 77 -3.44 19.09 8.35
N ALA A 78 -3.68 17.81 8.71
CA ALA A 78 -3.10 16.68 8.00
C ALA A 78 -3.57 16.65 6.54
N SER A 79 -2.61 16.45 5.63
CA SER A 79 -2.89 16.28 4.21
C SER A 79 -3.80 15.08 3.94
N GLU A 80 -4.54 15.13 2.83
CA GLU A 80 -5.38 14.00 2.37
C GLU A 80 -4.60 12.68 2.34
N VAL A 81 -3.35 12.71 1.87
CA VAL A 81 -2.49 11.51 1.82
C VAL A 81 -2.24 10.96 3.22
N SER A 82 -1.95 11.83 4.19
CA SER A 82 -1.69 11.41 5.57
C SER A 82 -2.94 10.83 6.22
N ARG A 83 -4.10 11.46 6.01
CA ARG A 83 -5.40 10.98 6.52
C ARG A 83 -5.76 9.62 5.93
N TRP A 84 -5.64 9.47 4.61
CA TRP A 84 -5.92 8.23 3.90
C TRP A 84 -4.94 7.11 4.25
N THR A 85 -3.65 7.42 4.43
CA THR A 85 -2.65 6.43 4.86
C THR A 85 -2.95 5.92 6.27
N TYR A 86 -3.28 6.82 7.21
CA TYR A 86 -3.67 6.43 8.56
C TYR A 86 -4.96 5.62 8.56
N ARG A 87 -6.00 6.09 7.84
CA ARG A 87 -7.26 5.37 7.68
C ARG A 87 -7.03 3.96 7.14
N GLY A 88 -6.21 3.82 6.11
CA GLY A 88 -5.86 2.53 5.53
C GLY A 88 -5.17 1.58 6.51
N LEU A 89 -4.26 2.10 7.33
CA LEU A 89 -3.62 1.28 8.38
C LEU A 89 -4.66 0.79 9.39
N VAL A 90 -5.59 1.65 9.82
CA VAL A 90 -6.69 1.25 10.70
C VAL A 90 -7.58 0.20 10.03
N GLU A 91 -8.04 0.43 8.80
CA GLU A 91 -8.85 -0.53 8.04
C GLU A 91 -8.12 -1.89 7.87
N ALA A 92 -6.82 -1.86 7.62
CA ALA A 92 -5.98 -3.07 7.54
C ALA A 92 -5.87 -3.79 8.88
N SER A 93 -5.74 -3.07 10.00
CA SER A 93 -5.76 -3.67 11.34
C SER A 93 -7.06 -4.43 11.59
N HIS A 94 -8.21 -3.81 11.27
CA HIS A 94 -9.52 -4.47 11.39
C HIS A 94 -9.65 -5.68 10.48
N ALA A 95 -9.09 -5.63 9.27
CA ALA A 95 -9.26 -6.67 8.27
C ALA A 95 -8.33 -7.88 8.47
N PHE A 96 -7.12 -7.66 9.00
CA PHE A 96 -6.04 -8.64 8.93
C PHE A 96 -5.45 -9.04 10.29
N LEU A 97 -5.77 -8.32 11.37
CA LEU A 97 -5.30 -8.62 12.71
C LEU A 97 -6.48 -8.99 13.63
N PRO A 98 -6.25 -9.81 14.67
CA PRO A 98 -7.23 -9.99 15.73
C PRO A 98 -7.48 -8.65 16.43
N ALA A 99 -8.67 -8.47 16.99
CA ALA A 99 -8.96 -7.28 17.81
C ALA A 99 -8.35 -7.37 19.22
N GLY A 100 -7.74 -8.49 19.60
CA GLY A 100 -7.20 -8.71 20.94
C GLY A 100 -8.21 -8.38 22.05
N ALA A 101 -7.71 -7.90 23.20
CA ALA A 101 -8.55 -7.45 24.32
C ALA A 101 -9.05 -5.99 24.18
N GLN A 102 -8.42 -5.19 23.33
CA GLN A 102 -8.76 -3.77 23.13
C GLN A 102 -9.17 -3.53 21.67
N PRO A 103 -10.39 -3.03 21.40
CA PRO A 103 -10.81 -2.79 20.01
C PRO A 103 -9.85 -1.83 19.29
N TRP A 104 -9.67 -2.05 17.99
CA TRP A 104 -8.97 -1.12 17.11
C TRP A 104 -9.72 0.23 17.07
N PRO A 105 -9.01 1.37 16.86
CA PRO A 105 -9.67 2.65 16.72
C PRO A 105 -10.63 2.67 15.52
N ALA A 106 -11.62 3.55 15.55
CA ALA A 106 -12.47 3.79 14.38
C ALA A 106 -11.62 4.42 13.25
N PRO A 107 -11.80 3.99 11.98
CA PRO A 107 -11.17 4.69 10.86
C PRO A 107 -11.62 6.15 10.82
N PRO A 108 -10.72 7.14 10.72
CA PRO A 108 -11.12 8.53 10.63
C PRO A 108 -11.85 8.80 9.30
N GLU A 109 -12.73 9.80 9.32
CA GLU A 109 -13.34 10.28 8.09
C GLU A 109 -12.25 10.83 7.15
N ALA A 110 -12.29 10.39 5.90
CA ALA A 110 -11.40 10.84 4.85
C ALA A 110 -12.23 11.15 3.61
N ALA A 111 -12.19 12.41 3.17
CA ALA A 111 -12.96 12.87 2.03
C ALA A 111 -12.41 12.27 0.73
N THR A 112 -13.29 12.06 -0.24
CA THR A 112 -12.95 11.60 -1.59
C THR A 112 -13.28 12.63 -2.67
N GLY A 113 -13.94 13.74 -2.33
CA GLY A 113 -14.35 14.76 -3.31
C GLY A 113 -13.19 15.33 -4.14
N TRP A 114 -11.96 15.25 -3.62
CA TRP A 114 -10.75 15.60 -4.36
C TRP A 114 -10.48 14.68 -5.55
N VAL A 115 -10.96 13.43 -5.56
CA VAL A 115 -10.79 12.51 -6.68
C VAL A 115 -11.44 13.09 -7.93
N VAL A 116 -12.63 13.68 -7.80
CA VAL A 116 -13.37 14.27 -8.91
C VAL A 116 -12.74 15.59 -9.36
N SER A 117 -12.44 16.50 -8.42
CA SER A 117 -12.02 17.86 -8.74
C SER A 117 -10.53 18.03 -9.08
N THR A 118 -9.67 17.07 -8.70
CA THR A 118 -8.22 17.22 -8.90
C THR A 118 -7.83 16.96 -10.36
N PRO A 119 -7.05 17.87 -11.00
CA PRO A 119 -6.51 17.64 -12.34
C PRO A 119 -5.62 16.39 -12.40
N TRP A 120 -5.68 15.67 -13.53
CA TRP A 120 -5.08 14.34 -13.66
C TRP A 120 -3.59 14.21 -13.23
N PRO A 121 -2.68 15.19 -13.45
CA PRO A 121 -1.29 15.01 -13.01
C PRO A 121 -1.16 15.01 -11.49
N LYS A 122 -1.89 15.92 -10.81
CA LYS A 122 -1.92 16.00 -9.34
C LYS A 122 -2.65 14.80 -8.75
N LEU A 123 -3.72 14.36 -9.40
CA LEU A 123 -4.46 13.16 -9.01
C LEU A 123 -3.55 11.93 -9.06
N SER A 124 -2.85 11.72 -10.17
CA SER A 124 -1.93 10.59 -10.36
C SER A 124 -0.80 10.59 -9.32
N HIS A 125 -0.23 11.76 -9.00
CA HIS A 125 0.77 11.85 -7.94
C HIS A 125 0.20 11.44 -6.58
N ARG A 126 -0.94 12.03 -6.19
CA ARG A 126 -1.59 11.71 -4.91
C ARG A 126 -1.97 10.23 -4.79
N VAL A 127 -2.57 9.66 -5.84
CA VAL A 127 -3.00 8.25 -5.86
C VAL A 127 -1.80 7.31 -5.77
N SER A 128 -0.66 7.65 -6.40
CA SER A 128 0.56 6.85 -6.27
C SER A 128 1.09 6.77 -4.83
N GLN A 129 0.94 7.85 -4.05
CA GLN A 129 1.34 7.89 -2.64
C GLN A 129 0.41 7.04 -1.75
N LEU A 130 -0.80 6.74 -2.25
CA LEU A 130 -1.80 5.91 -1.59
C LEU A 130 -1.80 4.46 -2.09
N ALA A 131 -0.73 4.00 -2.75
CA ALA A 131 -0.65 2.66 -3.31
C ALA A 131 -0.83 1.53 -2.28
N ALA A 132 -0.49 1.75 -1.01
CA ALA A 132 -0.73 0.78 0.07
C ALA A 132 -2.23 0.48 0.29
N LEU A 133 -3.12 1.39 -0.11
CA LEU A 133 -4.57 1.18 -0.03
C LEU A 133 -5.09 0.27 -1.14
N ALA A 134 -4.29 -0.02 -2.16
CA ALA A 134 -4.62 -0.99 -3.21
C ALA A 134 -4.45 -2.45 -2.73
N LEU A 135 -4.68 -2.72 -1.44
CA LEU A 135 -4.87 -4.08 -0.93
C LEU A 135 -6.34 -4.50 -1.10
N PRO A 136 -6.63 -5.81 -1.21
CA PRO A 136 -8.00 -6.31 -1.18
C PRO A 136 -8.74 -5.82 0.08
N LYS A 137 -10.04 -5.56 -0.05
CA LYS A 137 -10.96 -5.15 1.02
C LYS A 137 -10.71 -3.75 1.64
N LEU A 138 -9.62 -3.05 1.30
CA LEU A 138 -9.34 -1.70 1.81
C LEU A 138 -9.89 -0.60 0.91
N ALA A 139 -10.25 0.54 1.49
CA ALA A 139 -10.66 1.77 0.79
C ALA A 139 -11.66 1.55 -0.39
N PRO A 140 -12.75 0.76 -0.24
CA PRO A 140 -13.63 0.41 -1.36
C PRO A 140 -14.23 1.64 -2.06
N GLY A 141 -14.68 2.65 -1.29
CA GLY A 141 -15.24 3.89 -1.87
C GLY A 141 -14.20 4.76 -2.59
N LEU A 142 -12.91 4.67 -2.24
CA LEU A 142 -11.85 5.33 -2.99
C LEU A 142 -11.60 4.59 -4.30
N ALA A 143 -11.53 3.26 -4.27
CA ALA A 143 -11.35 2.44 -5.47
C ALA A 143 -12.48 2.66 -6.48
N GLU A 144 -13.75 2.69 -6.02
CA GLU A 144 -14.92 2.98 -6.85
C GLU A 144 -14.81 4.33 -7.57
N GLN A 145 -14.40 5.39 -6.88
CA GLN A 145 -14.22 6.71 -7.50
C GLN A 145 -13.02 6.76 -8.46
N LEU A 146 -11.96 5.99 -8.18
CA LEU A 146 -10.81 5.89 -9.07
C LEU A 146 -11.13 5.12 -10.36
N THR A 147 -12.10 4.20 -10.34
CA THR A 147 -12.59 3.52 -11.56
C THR A 147 -13.07 4.53 -12.60
N ALA A 148 -13.77 5.58 -12.19
CA ALA A 148 -14.21 6.65 -13.10
C ALA A 148 -13.04 7.50 -13.65
N ARG A 149 -11.82 7.29 -13.16
CA ARG A 149 -10.60 8.03 -13.52
C ARG A 149 -9.46 7.11 -13.99
N THR A 150 -9.76 5.87 -14.38
CA THR A 150 -8.76 4.89 -14.85
C THR A 150 -7.88 5.41 -15.98
N ASP A 151 -8.44 6.17 -16.94
CA ASP A 151 -7.68 6.78 -18.04
C ASP A 151 -6.64 7.80 -17.53
N ASP A 152 -6.99 8.59 -16.53
CA ASP A 152 -6.10 9.58 -15.94
C ASP A 152 -4.95 8.92 -15.18
N LEU A 153 -5.23 7.82 -14.48
CA LEU A 153 -4.19 7.01 -13.84
C LEU A 153 -3.30 6.32 -14.86
N SER A 154 -3.87 5.86 -15.98
CA SER A 154 -3.11 5.27 -17.10
C SER A 154 -2.15 6.29 -17.73
N ARG A 155 -2.61 7.53 -17.96
CA ARG A 155 -1.76 8.66 -18.38
C ARG A 155 -0.67 8.96 -17.35
N GLY A 156 -1.03 8.92 -16.06
CA GLY A 156 -0.11 9.07 -14.95
C GLY A 156 1.00 8.02 -14.95
N PHE A 157 0.63 6.75 -15.12
CA PHE A 157 1.56 5.62 -15.18
C PHE A 157 2.57 5.78 -16.31
N VAL A 158 2.09 6.01 -17.54
CA VAL A 158 2.96 6.22 -18.72
C VAL A 158 3.87 7.43 -18.51
N ARG A 159 3.34 8.53 -17.96
CA ARG A 159 4.16 9.72 -17.66
C ARG A 159 5.25 9.42 -16.63
N ALA A 160 4.94 8.69 -15.57
CA ALA A 160 5.89 8.32 -14.53
C ALA A 160 7.01 7.44 -15.10
N VAL A 161 6.66 6.42 -15.89
CA VAL A 161 7.61 5.57 -16.62
C VAL A 161 8.53 6.41 -17.51
N ARG A 162 7.97 7.31 -18.34
CA ARG A 162 8.77 8.18 -19.22
C ARG A 162 9.70 9.13 -18.46
N ARG A 163 9.32 9.52 -17.25
CA ARG A 163 10.13 10.39 -16.37
C ARG A 163 11.09 9.62 -15.46
N ARG A 164 11.10 8.29 -15.54
CA ARG A 164 11.88 7.41 -14.65
C ARG A 164 11.52 7.61 -13.16
N ASP A 165 10.30 8.04 -12.88
CA ASP A 165 9.76 8.06 -11.52
C ASP A 165 9.17 6.69 -11.22
N TRP A 166 10.07 5.75 -10.88
CA TRP A 166 9.73 4.34 -10.74
C TRP A 166 8.81 4.08 -9.56
N LEU A 167 8.93 4.84 -8.47
CA LEU A 167 8.06 4.70 -7.31
C LEU A 167 6.64 5.17 -7.63
N GLN A 168 6.49 6.32 -8.30
CA GLN A 168 5.17 6.76 -8.77
C GLN A 168 4.58 5.77 -9.77
N ALA A 169 5.39 5.26 -10.71
CA ALA A 169 4.95 4.29 -11.71
C ALA A 169 4.48 2.98 -11.05
N ALA A 170 5.23 2.43 -10.10
CA ALA A 170 4.86 1.21 -9.39
C ALA A 170 3.59 1.41 -8.56
N GLY A 171 3.46 2.54 -7.86
CA GLY A 171 2.26 2.86 -7.09
C GLY A 171 1.00 2.99 -7.95
N LEU A 172 1.11 3.65 -9.11
CA LEU A 172 0.00 3.76 -10.07
C LEU A 172 -0.32 2.43 -10.73
N GLY A 173 0.71 1.68 -11.13
CA GLY A 173 0.54 0.37 -11.74
C GLY A 173 -0.16 -0.62 -10.81
N ARG A 174 0.10 -0.54 -9.49
CA ARG A 174 -0.63 -1.33 -8.48
C ARG A 174 -2.10 -0.95 -8.39
N TRP A 175 -2.44 0.34 -8.39
CA TRP A 175 -3.84 0.76 -8.45
C TRP A 175 -4.52 0.28 -9.73
N LEU A 176 -3.88 0.45 -10.87
CA LEU A 176 -4.38 -0.04 -12.16
C LEU A 176 -4.53 -1.58 -12.18
N ALA A 177 -3.69 -2.31 -11.47
CA ALA A 177 -3.86 -3.76 -11.33
C ALA A 177 -5.13 -4.14 -10.53
N ARG A 178 -5.53 -3.30 -9.57
CA ARG A 178 -6.75 -3.47 -8.76
C ARG A 178 -8.02 -3.03 -9.50
N LEU A 179 -7.96 -1.94 -10.24
CA LEU A 179 -9.15 -1.32 -10.85
C LEU A 179 -9.67 -2.15 -12.03
N PRO A 180 -11.00 -2.18 -12.23
CA PRO A 180 -11.56 -2.81 -13.42
C PRO A 180 -11.27 -1.97 -14.67
N ASP A 181 -11.43 -2.59 -15.84
CA ASP A 181 -11.48 -1.92 -17.15
C ASP A 181 -10.21 -1.15 -17.58
N VAL A 182 -9.03 -1.58 -17.14
CA VAL A 182 -7.77 -1.06 -17.70
C VAL A 182 -7.62 -1.52 -19.15
N ALA A 183 -7.51 -0.57 -20.07
CA ALA A 183 -7.36 -0.82 -21.49
C ALA A 183 -6.16 -1.76 -21.78
N PRO A 184 -6.33 -2.85 -22.55
CA PRO A 184 -5.23 -3.76 -22.90
C PRO A 184 -4.07 -3.07 -23.61
N THR A 185 -4.36 -2.01 -24.38
CA THR A 185 -3.38 -1.18 -25.10
C THR A 185 -2.41 -0.43 -24.18
N LEU A 186 -2.71 -0.31 -22.89
CA LEU A 186 -1.77 0.23 -21.91
C LEU A 186 -0.54 -0.69 -21.73
N GLY A 187 -0.69 -2.01 -21.97
CA GLY A 187 0.38 -2.98 -21.74
C GLY A 187 0.81 -3.04 -20.27
N LEU A 188 -0.15 -2.98 -19.33
CA LEU A 188 0.14 -2.84 -17.90
C LEU A 188 1.09 -3.92 -17.36
N ASP A 189 0.93 -5.18 -17.77
CA ASP A 189 1.77 -6.28 -17.28
C ASP A 189 3.23 -6.07 -17.68
N SER A 190 3.50 -5.90 -18.97
CA SER A 190 4.84 -5.61 -19.47
C SER A 190 5.39 -4.29 -18.91
N GLY A 191 4.54 -3.30 -18.70
CA GLY A 191 4.90 -2.03 -18.07
C GLY A 191 5.36 -2.21 -16.61
N LEU A 192 4.66 -3.02 -15.82
CA LEU A 192 5.03 -3.34 -14.44
C LEU A 192 6.33 -4.17 -14.37
N ALA A 193 6.50 -5.13 -15.28
CA ALA A 193 7.75 -5.89 -15.41
C ALA A 193 8.93 -4.97 -15.74
N PHE A 194 8.74 -4.03 -16.67
CA PHE A 194 9.73 -3.01 -17.01
C PHE A 194 10.04 -2.08 -15.82
N VAL A 195 9.02 -1.61 -15.10
CA VAL A 195 9.20 -0.78 -13.89
C VAL A 195 10.00 -1.54 -12.81
N ARG A 196 9.73 -2.83 -12.60
CA ARG A 196 10.51 -3.66 -11.67
C ARG A 196 11.97 -3.75 -12.08
N GLN A 197 12.24 -4.00 -13.36
CA GLN A 197 13.61 -4.09 -13.87
C GLN A 197 14.36 -2.76 -13.76
N MET A 198 13.71 -1.65 -14.09
CA MET A 198 14.34 -0.33 -14.11
C MET A 198 14.39 0.36 -12.75
N GLY A 199 13.49 0.00 -11.82
CA GLY A 199 13.50 0.47 -10.44
C GLY A 199 14.68 -0.02 -9.61
N GLY A 200 15.46 -0.98 -10.14
CA GLY A 200 16.67 -1.48 -9.53
C GLY A 200 16.41 -2.09 -8.15
N ALA A 201 17.24 -1.70 -7.18
CA ALA A 201 17.18 -2.22 -5.80
C ALA A 201 16.23 -1.44 -4.89
N ASP A 202 15.35 -0.56 -5.41
CA ASP A 202 14.38 0.16 -4.57
C ASP A 202 13.34 -0.83 -4.01
N PRO A 203 13.32 -1.06 -2.68
CA PRO A 203 12.48 -2.08 -2.09
C PRO A 203 10.99 -1.68 -2.08
N ARG A 204 10.67 -0.38 -2.14
CA ARG A 204 9.27 0.08 -2.22
C ARG A 204 8.72 -0.10 -3.63
N VAL A 205 9.55 0.11 -4.65
CA VAL A 205 9.18 -0.25 -6.03
C VAL A 205 8.92 -1.75 -6.11
N ALA A 206 9.84 -2.58 -5.62
CA ALA A 206 9.67 -4.04 -5.61
C ALA A 206 8.39 -4.46 -4.88
N LEU A 207 8.13 -3.89 -3.69
CA LEU A 207 6.92 -4.15 -2.91
C LEU A 207 5.64 -3.86 -3.70
N HIS A 208 5.53 -2.70 -4.35
CA HIS A 208 4.33 -2.34 -5.09
C HIS A 208 4.08 -3.25 -6.31
N VAL A 209 5.14 -3.63 -7.05
CA VAL A 209 4.99 -4.55 -8.18
C VAL A 209 4.63 -5.96 -7.70
N VAL A 210 5.29 -6.46 -6.65
CA VAL A 210 4.98 -7.78 -6.07
C VAL A 210 3.55 -7.81 -5.53
N ALA A 211 3.08 -6.76 -4.87
CA ALA A 211 1.70 -6.69 -4.40
C ALA A 211 0.69 -6.71 -5.57
N ALA A 212 0.96 -5.97 -6.65
CA ALA A 212 0.14 -6.01 -7.86
C ALA A 212 0.05 -7.44 -8.44
N GLN A 213 1.17 -8.15 -8.47
CA GLN A 213 1.25 -9.53 -8.94
C GLN A 213 0.49 -10.49 -8.03
N ARG A 214 0.68 -10.40 -6.71
CA ARG A 214 0.18 -11.39 -5.76
C ARG A 214 -1.31 -11.26 -5.47
N PHE A 215 -1.85 -10.05 -5.47
CA PHE A 215 -3.27 -9.84 -5.20
C PHE A 215 -4.14 -9.81 -6.46
N TYR A 216 -3.56 -9.46 -7.62
CA TYR A 216 -4.33 -9.24 -8.85
C TYR A 216 -3.80 -9.99 -10.08
N GLY A 217 -2.71 -10.74 -9.95
CA GLY A 217 -2.14 -11.54 -11.04
C GLY A 217 -1.45 -10.73 -12.14
N ARG A 218 -1.07 -9.46 -11.88
CA ARG A 218 -0.54 -8.51 -12.88
C ARG A 218 0.97 -8.28 -12.76
N GLY A 219 1.65 -8.00 -13.88
CA GLY A 219 3.07 -7.60 -13.86
C GLY A 219 4.12 -8.72 -13.94
N TRP A 220 3.84 -9.77 -14.72
CA TRP A 220 4.78 -10.84 -15.05
C TRP A 220 5.89 -10.38 -16.00
#